data_AF-A0A166SL55-F1
#
_entry.id   AF-A0A166SL55-F1
#
_cell.length_a   1.000
_cell.length_b   1.000
_cell.length_c   1.000
_cell.angle_alpha   90.00
_cell.angle_beta   90.00
_cell.angle_gamma   90.00
#
_symmetry.space_group_name_H-M   'P 1'
#
loop_
_entity.id
_entity.type
_entity.pdbx_description
1 polymer ?
#
loop_
_entity_poly.entity_id
_entity_poly.type
_entity_poly.pdbx_seq_one_letter_code
_entity_poly.pdbx_strand_id
1 'polypeptide(L)'
;MWADLTTCHTVYTSRVSPGRKVSVYHLAPLCLVYPALGALASNMVTSLVYSHNIVSRLSLGSIRDICEASMWLCAADGEENVGGLVSITQKASEWKVGCGDEGDPEMFLATRKTLKANMQLTELYPPWRMLRAPHDTDL
;
A
#
# COMPACT_ATOMS: atom_id res chain seq x y z
N MET A 1 -20.88 -16.50 -2.38
CA MET A 1 -20.90 -15.17 -1.76
C MET A 1 -22.05 -15.12 -0.76
N TRP A 2 -21.87 -14.55 0.44
CA TRP A 2 -22.92 -14.57 1.48
C TRP A 2 -24.00 -13.50 1.30
N ALA A 3 -23.67 -12.38 0.67
CA ALA A 3 -24.61 -11.29 0.38
C ALA A 3 -24.34 -10.71 -1.01
N ASP A 4 -25.37 -10.13 -1.61
CA ASP A 4 -25.25 -9.35 -2.83
C ASP A 4 -24.68 -7.96 -2.51
N LEU A 5 -23.66 -7.50 -3.25
CA LEU A 5 -22.97 -6.23 -2.98
C LEU A 5 -23.83 -4.99 -3.24
N THR A 6 -24.78 -5.11 -4.16
CA THR A 6 -25.63 -3.99 -4.59
C THR A 6 -26.75 -3.77 -3.59
N THR A 7 -27.41 -4.85 -3.19
CA THR A 7 -28.54 -4.82 -2.25
C THR A 7 -28.09 -4.89 -0.79
N CYS A 8 -26.88 -5.37 -0.51
CA CYS A 8 -26.36 -5.65 0.82
C CYS A 8 -27.20 -6.68 1.60
N HIS A 9 -27.92 -7.57 0.91
CA HIS A 9 -28.75 -8.60 1.54
C HIS A 9 -28.20 -10.00 1.32
N THR A 10 -28.42 -10.89 2.28
CA THR A 10 -28.11 -12.32 2.14
C THR A 10 -28.86 -12.94 0.97
N VAL A 11 -28.14 -13.72 0.17
CA VAL A 11 -28.67 -14.41 -1.01
C VAL A 11 -29.09 -15.83 -0.65
N TYR A 12 -30.01 -16.43 -1.40
CA TYR A 12 -30.47 -17.80 -1.12
C TYR A 12 -29.33 -18.83 -1.08
N THR A 13 -28.32 -18.66 -1.95
CA THR A 13 -27.16 -19.55 -2.05
C THR A 13 -26.19 -19.44 -0.87
N SER A 14 -26.36 -18.46 0.01
CA SER A 14 -25.50 -18.23 1.18
C SER A 14 -25.67 -19.24 2.29
N ARG A 15 -26.74 -20.06 2.26
CA ARG A 15 -27.16 -20.98 3.32
C ARG A 15 -27.50 -20.31 4.66
N VAL A 16 -27.67 -18.98 4.67
CA VAL A 16 -28.31 -18.23 5.76
C VAL A 16 -29.65 -17.68 5.29
N SER A 17 -30.51 -17.28 6.24
CA SER A 17 -31.84 -16.73 5.92
C SER A 17 -31.70 -15.60 4.90
N PRO A 18 -32.36 -15.68 3.73
CA PRO A 18 -32.23 -14.67 2.69
C PRO A 18 -32.89 -13.35 3.10
N GLY A 19 -32.49 -12.25 2.46
CA GLY A 19 -33.09 -10.93 2.69
C GLY A 19 -32.68 -10.26 4.00
N ARG A 20 -31.62 -10.75 4.67
CA ARG A 20 -31.06 -10.10 5.86
C ARG A 20 -29.98 -9.10 5.43
N LYS A 21 -30.06 -7.88 5.95
CA LYS A 21 -29.07 -6.84 5.67
C LYS A 21 -27.72 -7.22 6.29
N VAL A 22 -26.66 -7.09 5.50
CA VAL A 22 -25.28 -7.36 5.89
C VAL A 22 -24.49 -6.06 5.86
N SER A 23 -23.66 -5.86 6.89
CA SER A 23 -22.69 -4.77 6.95
C SER A 23 -21.38 -5.31 7.49
N VAL A 24 -20.26 -4.82 6.95
CA VAL A 24 -18.91 -5.26 7.28
C VAL A 24 -18.14 -4.07 7.79
N TYR A 25 -17.55 -4.20 8.97
CA TYR A 25 -16.66 -3.20 9.54
C TYR A 25 -15.23 -3.72 9.47
N HIS A 26 -14.36 -2.96 8.82
CA HIS A 26 -12.98 -3.34 8.58
C HIS A 26 -12.04 -2.34 9.25
N LEU A 27 -11.19 -2.81 10.15
CA LEU A 27 -10.27 -1.96 10.90
C LEU A 27 -8.88 -2.08 10.29
N ALA A 28 -8.28 -0.94 9.95
CA ALA A 28 -6.96 -0.87 9.33
C ALA A 28 -6.76 -1.81 8.11
N PRO A 29 -7.69 -1.85 7.11
CA PRO A 29 -7.52 -2.64 5.89
C PRO A 29 -6.16 -2.46 5.25
N LEU A 30 -5.61 -3.51 4.64
CA LEU A 30 -4.70 -3.33 3.50
C LEU A 30 -5.50 -2.86 2.26
N CYS A 31 -4.79 -2.24 1.31
CA CYS A 31 -5.35 -1.95 0.00
C CYS A 31 -5.37 -3.25 -0.84
N LEU A 32 -6.53 -3.90 -0.94
CA LEU A 32 -6.65 -5.26 -1.50
C LEU A 32 -7.54 -5.33 -2.75
N VAL A 33 -8.15 -4.23 -3.15
CA VAL A 33 -9.29 -4.24 -4.07
C VAL A 33 -9.12 -3.19 -5.16
N TYR A 34 -9.55 -3.53 -6.38
CA TYR A 34 -9.54 -2.61 -7.52
C TYR A 34 -10.68 -1.57 -7.40
N PRO A 35 -10.57 -0.38 -8.03
CA PRO A 35 -11.55 0.71 -7.87
C PRO A 35 -12.99 0.35 -8.25
N ALA A 36 -13.20 -0.54 -9.22
CA ALA A 36 -14.54 -0.92 -9.67
C ALA A 36 -15.25 -1.86 -8.68
N LEU A 37 -14.53 -2.85 -8.12
CA LEU A 37 -15.01 -3.56 -6.92
C LEU A 37 -15.33 -2.50 -5.88
N GLY A 38 -14.48 -1.46 -5.86
CA GLY A 38 -14.58 -0.27 -5.05
C GLY A 38 -15.69 0.71 -5.16
N ALA A 39 -16.52 0.61 -6.18
CA ALA A 39 -17.81 1.26 -6.13
C ALA A 39 -18.85 0.31 -5.50
N LEU A 40 -18.75 -0.98 -5.81
CA LEU A 40 -19.83 -1.95 -5.64
C LEU A 40 -20.16 -2.23 -4.17
N ALA A 41 -19.19 -2.48 -3.30
CA ALA A 41 -19.44 -2.83 -1.89
C ALA A 41 -19.60 -1.61 -0.96
N SER A 42 -19.90 -0.41 -1.48
CA SER A 42 -19.78 0.86 -0.75
C SER A 42 -20.80 1.04 0.34
N ASN A 43 -21.93 0.40 0.09
CA ASN A 43 -23.06 0.37 0.98
C ASN A 43 -22.95 -0.79 2.00
N MET A 44 -22.02 -1.72 1.79
CA MET A 44 -21.86 -2.92 2.61
C MET A 44 -20.63 -2.85 3.52
N VAL A 45 -19.50 -2.37 3.02
CA VAL A 45 -18.24 -2.31 3.77
C VAL A 45 -18.02 -0.90 4.29
N THR A 46 -17.55 -0.80 5.53
CA THR A 46 -17.10 0.44 6.15
C THR A 46 -15.73 0.19 6.75
N SER A 47 -14.74 0.95 6.34
CA SER A 47 -13.36 0.81 6.77
C SER A 47 -12.95 1.94 7.68
N LEU A 48 -12.40 1.64 8.85
CA LEU A 48 -11.83 2.63 9.77
C LEU A 48 -10.31 2.58 9.69
N VAL A 49 -9.68 3.73 9.46
CA VAL A 49 -8.23 3.84 9.33
C VAL A 49 -7.72 4.99 10.19
N TYR A 50 -6.68 4.72 10.98
CA TYR A 50 -5.97 5.76 11.72
C TYR A 50 -5.08 6.59 10.81
N SER A 51 -4.92 7.88 11.13
CA SER A 51 -4.08 8.82 10.38
C SER A 51 -2.66 8.29 10.10
N HIS A 52 -2.05 7.67 11.11
CA HIS A 52 -0.68 7.15 11.10
C HIS A 52 -0.58 5.68 10.68
N ASN A 53 -1.68 5.05 10.27
CA ASN A 53 -1.64 3.65 9.86
C ASN A 53 -1.01 3.50 8.47
N ILE A 54 0.23 3.00 8.43
CA ILE A 54 0.96 2.74 7.19
C ILE A 54 0.41 1.53 6.45
N VAL A 55 -0.13 0.53 7.16
CA VAL A 55 -0.65 -0.72 6.59
C VAL A 55 -1.79 -0.41 5.63
N SER A 56 -2.67 0.53 5.99
CA SER A 56 -3.77 0.97 5.12
C SER A 56 -3.39 1.83 3.93
N ARG A 57 -2.11 2.12 3.77
CA ARG A 57 -1.57 2.81 2.59
C ARG A 57 -0.79 1.87 1.68
N LEU A 58 -0.50 0.66 2.15
CA LEU A 58 0.19 -0.36 1.37
C LEU A 58 -0.84 -1.24 0.68
N SER A 59 -0.70 -1.39 -0.64
CA SER A 59 -1.33 -2.50 -1.32
C SER A 59 -0.52 -3.78 -1.17
N LEU A 60 -1.18 -4.93 -1.34
CA LEU A 60 -0.46 -6.20 -1.47
C LEU A 60 0.59 -6.12 -2.59
N GLY A 61 0.27 -5.40 -3.67
CA GLY A 61 1.20 -5.09 -4.73
C GLY A 61 2.36 -4.20 -4.29
N SER A 62 2.09 -3.12 -3.55
CA SER A 62 3.15 -2.29 -2.96
C SER A 62 4.09 -3.09 -2.05
N ILE A 63 3.56 -4.02 -1.26
CA ILE A 63 4.39 -4.88 -0.39
C ILE A 63 5.29 -5.78 -1.23
N ARG A 64 4.74 -6.38 -2.30
CA ARG A 64 5.53 -7.21 -3.23
C ARG A 64 6.59 -6.39 -3.95
N ASP A 65 6.21 -5.22 -4.49
CA ASP A 65 7.11 -4.29 -5.15
C ASP A 65 8.24 -3.85 -4.19
N ILE A 66 7.94 -3.59 -2.92
CA ILE A 66 8.93 -3.26 -1.88
C ILE A 66 9.87 -4.45 -1.64
N CYS A 67 9.33 -5.66 -1.46
CA CYS A 67 10.15 -6.85 -1.25
C CYS A 67 11.07 -7.13 -2.44
N GLU A 68 10.56 -7.03 -3.66
CA GLU A 68 11.34 -7.20 -4.90
C GLU A 68 12.42 -6.12 -5.04
N ALA A 69 12.08 -4.85 -4.76
CA ALA A 69 13.04 -3.76 -4.70
C ALA A 69 14.14 -4.00 -3.65
N SER A 70 13.77 -4.44 -2.43
CA SER A 70 14.74 -4.76 -1.38
C SER A 70 15.66 -5.91 -1.79
N MET A 71 15.12 -6.98 -2.38
CA MET A 71 15.94 -8.10 -2.88
C MET A 71 16.91 -7.63 -3.98
N TRP A 72 16.46 -6.77 -4.89
CA TRP A 72 17.31 -6.22 -5.96
C TRP A 72 18.45 -5.36 -5.40
N LEU A 73 18.15 -4.50 -4.42
CA LEU A 73 19.16 -3.67 -3.74
C LEU A 73 20.16 -4.51 -2.93
N CYS A 74 19.70 -5.58 -2.26
CA CYS A 74 20.59 -6.49 -1.55
C CYS A 74 21.47 -7.32 -2.49
N ALA A 75 20.96 -7.71 -3.66
CA ALA A 75 21.74 -8.44 -4.66
C ALA A 75 22.84 -7.55 -5.26
N ALA A 76 22.55 -6.25 -5.44
CA ALA A 76 23.51 -5.27 -5.94
C ALA A 76 24.69 -5.00 -4.98
N ASP A 77 24.56 -5.25 -3.67
CA ASP A 77 25.67 -5.10 -2.72
C ASP A 77 26.86 -6.06 -3.01
N GLY A 78 26.65 -7.11 -3.81
CA GLY A 78 27.70 -8.05 -4.23
C GLY A 78 28.40 -7.69 -5.55
N GLU A 79 27.92 -6.67 -6.29
CA GLU A 79 28.49 -6.26 -7.57
C GLU A 79 29.23 -4.92 -7.43
N GLU A 80 30.52 -4.91 -7.79
CA GLU A 80 31.46 -3.78 -7.55
C GLU A 80 31.09 -2.46 -8.28
N ASN A 81 30.02 -2.43 -9.07
CA ASN A 81 29.62 -1.28 -9.90
C ASN A 81 28.13 -0.90 -9.81
N VAL A 82 27.32 -1.61 -9.03
CA VAL A 82 25.90 -1.31 -8.87
C VAL A 82 25.68 -0.81 -7.44
N GLY A 83 25.30 0.45 -7.28
CA GLY A 83 25.02 1.02 -5.95
C GLY A 83 23.96 0.19 -5.23
N GLY A 84 24.39 -0.65 -4.30
CA GLY A 84 23.54 -1.53 -3.51
C GLY A 84 22.89 -0.83 -2.31
N LEU A 85 22.12 -1.59 -1.53
CA LEU A 85 21.39 -1.09 -0.37
C LEU A 85 22.30 -0.36 0.62
N VAL A 86 23.48 -0.93 0.90
CA VAL A 86 24.42 -0.36 1.88
C VAL A 86 24.98 0.97 1.38
N SER A 87 25.41 1.01 0.12
CA SER A 87 25.98 2.21 -0.50
C SER A 87 24.96 3.36 -0.56
N ILE A 88 23.73 3.07 -1.01
CA ILE A 88 22.65 4.07 -1.11
C ILE A 88 22.26 4.60 0.27
N THR A 89 22.16 3.71 1.27
CA THR A 89 21.77 4.11 2.64
C THR A 89 22.86 4.96 3.30
N GLN A 90 24.13 4.61 3.09
CA GLN A 90 25.26 5.38 3.59
C GLN A 90 25.29 6.79 2.96
N LYS A 91 25.23 6.89 1.63
CA LYS A 91 25.17 8.19 0.93
C LYS A 91 23.96 9.03 1.35
N ALA A 92 22.80 8.41 1.54
CA ALA A 92 21.60 9.12 2.02
C ALA A 92 21.79 9.67 3.46
N SER A 93 22.49 8.93 4.32
CA SER A 93 22.84 9.37 5.66
C SER A 93 23.82 10.56 5.63
N GLU A 94 24.87 10.46 4.81
CA GLU A 94 25.87 11.53 4.62
C GLU A 94 25.24 12.81 4.05
N TRP A 95 24.38 12.68 3.03
CA TRP A 95 23.60 13.80 2.48
C TRP A 95 22.71 14.47 3.53
N LYS A 96 22.03 13.69 4.39
CA LYS A 96 21.18 14.22 5.46
C LYS A 96 21.95 15.05 6.49
N VAL A 97 23.20 14.68 6.76
CA VAL A 97 24.09 15.39 7.70
C VAL A 97 24.80 16.58 7.03
N GLY A 98 24.64 16.75 5.71
CA GLY A 98 25.23 17.85 4.93
C GLY A 98 26.63 17.54 4.39
N CYS A 99 27.05 16.28 4.42
CA CYS A 99 28.36 15.82 3.93
C CYS A 99 28.27 15.10 2.57
N GLY A 100 27.20 15.32 1.81
CA GLY A 100 26.98 14.65 0.52
C GLY A 100 27.68 15.34 -0.65
N ASP A 101 27.86 14.59 -1.74
CA ASP A 101 28.51 15.02 -2.99
C ASP A 101 27.51 15.64 -3.97
N GLU A 102 27.96 16.51 -4.88
CA GLU A 102 27.11 17.19 -5.88
C GLU A 102 26.40 16.20 -6.82
N GLY A 103 26.95 15.00 -7.02
CA GLY A 103 26.35 13.94 -7.84
C GLY A 103 25.31 13.07 -7.13
N ASP A 104 25.22 13.13 -5.79
CA ASP A 104 24.31 12.28 -5.01
C ASP A 104 22.81 12.52 -5.33
N PRO A 105 22.33 13.76 -5.53
CA PRO A 105 20.94 14.00 -5.93
C PRO A 105 20.54 13.31 -7.23
N GLU A 106 21.44 13.31 -8.23
CA GLU A 106 21.19 12.68 -9.52
C GLU A 106 21.13 11.15 -9.39
N MET A 107 22.05 10.59 -8.60
CA MET A 107 22.04 9.16 -8.25
C MET A 107 20.74 8.76 -7.55
N PHE A 108 20.29 9.49 -6.51
CA PHE A 108 19.02 9.19 -5.83
C PHE A 108 17.82 9.27 -6.79
N LEU A 109 17.84 10.23 -7.71
CA LEU A 109 16.77 10.41 -8.68
C LEU A 109 16.73 9.29 -9.72
N ALA A 110 17.90 8.81 -10.15
CA ALA A 110 18.05 7.63 -11.02
C ALA A 110 17.55 6.36 -10.31
N THR A 111 18.01 6.08 -9.09
CA THR A 111 17.57 4.93 -8.29
C THR A 111 16.05 4.96 -8.09
N ARG A 112 15.47 6.12 -7.76
CA ARG A 112 14.01 6.27 -7.62
C ARG A 112 13.27 5.96 -8.93
N LYS A 113 13.76 6.44 -10.07
CA LYS A 113 13.15 6.17 -11.38
C LYS A 113 13.18 4.68 -11.70
N THR A 114 14.31 4.00 -11.46
CA THR A 114 14.46 2.56 -11.69
C THR A 114 13.56 1.75 -10.78
N LEU A 115 13.49 2.07 -9.49
CA LEU A 115 12.57 1.42 -8.56
C LEU A 115 11.13 1.60 -9.04
N LYS A 116 10.72 2.82 -9.36
CA LYS A 116 9.36 3.12 -9.86
C LYS A 116 9.02 2.38 -11.15
N ALA A 117 9.96 2.22 -12.07
CA ALA A 117 9.75 1.48 -13.32
C ALA A 117 9.55 -0.03 -13.09
N ASN A 118 10.13 -0.56 -12.01
CA ASN A 118 9.97 -1.96 -11.61
C ASN A 118 8.76 -2.21 -10.70
N MET A 119 8.10 -1.16 -10.16
CA MET A 119 6.84 -1.31 -9.44
C MET A 119 5.70 -1.55 -10.44
N GLN A 120 5.22 -2.79 -10.55
CA GLN A 120 4.17 -3.15 -11.51
C GLN A 120 2.87 -3.62 -10.85
N LEU A 121 2.83 -3.74 -9.52
CA LEU A 121 1.72 -4.38 -8.82
C LEU A 121 0.82 -3.39 -8.07
N THR A 122 1.08 -2.09 -8.18
CA THR A 122 0.65 -1.05 -7.22
C THR A 122 -0.84 -0.69 -7.23
N GLU A 123 -1.66 -1.16 -8.17
CA GLU A 123 -3.03 -0.67 -8.38
C GLU A 123 -4.13 -1.29 -7.47
N LEU A 124 -3.89 -1.39 -6.16
CA LEU A 124 -4.95 -1.76 -5.22
C LEU A 124 -5.25 -0.62 -4.24
N TYR A 125 -6.52 -0.54 -3.87
CA TYR A 125 -7.13 0.51 -3.06
C TYR A 125 -7.81 -0.11 -1.83
N PRO A 126 -8.07 0.65 -0.75
CA PRO A 126 -8.78 0.13 0.40
C PRO A 126 -10.26 -0.13 0.06
N PRO A 127 -10.89 -1.16 0.67
CA PRO A 127 -12.34 -1.33 0.61
C PRO A 127 -13.01 -0.13 1.29
N TRP A 128 -13.98 0.46 0.62
CA TRP A 128 -14.40 1.87 0.72
C TRP A 128 -15.55 2.08 1.72
N ARG A 129 -16.01 3.34 1.79
CA ARG A 129 -16.46 4.08 2.98
C ARG A 129 -15.38 4.10 4.06
N MET A 130 -14.37 4.95 3.83
CA MET A 130 -13.24 5.15 4.73
C MET A 130 -13.58 6.23 5.77
N LEU A 131 -13.50 5.87 7.04
CA LEU A 131 -13.54 6.79 8.16
C LEU A 131 -12.10 6.97 8.66
N ARG A 132 -11.60 8.20 8.62
CA ARG A 132 -10.27 8.54 9.12
C ARG A 132 -10.37 9.07 10.54
N ALA A 133 -9.66 8.44 11.46
CA ALA A 133 -9.48 8.94 12.82
C ALA A 133 -8.17 9.76 12.90
N PRO A 134 -8.23 11.10 13.01
CA PRO A 134 -7.06 11.91 13.33
C PRO A 134 -6.66 11.72 14.79
N HIS A 135 -5.36 11.88 15.10
CA HIS A 135 -4.91 12.02 16.48
C HIS A 135 -5.04 13.48 16.91
N ASP A 136 -5.31 13.77 18.18
CA ASP A 136 -5.51 15.16 18.66
C ASP A 136 -4.31 16.09 18.42
N THR A 137 -3.13 15.53 18.19
CA THR A 137 -1.88 16.25 17.87
C THR A 137 -1.63 16.45 16.37
N ASP A 138 -2.51 15.94 15.51
CA ASP A 138 -2.40 16.04 14.03
C ASP A 138 -3.10 17.31 13.47
N LEU A 139 -3.51 18.26 14.33
CA LEU A 139 -4.15 19.53 13.99
C LEU A 139 -3.19 20.73 14.10
#